data_AF-A0A4Q1EZR0-F1
#
_entry.id   AF-A0A4Q1EZR0-F1
#
_cell.length_a   1.000
_cell.length_b   1.000
_cell.length_c   1.000
_cell.angle_alpha   90.00
_cell.angle_beta   90.00
_cell.angle_gamma   90.00
#
_symmetry.space_group_name_H-M   'P 1'
#
loop_
_entity.id
_entity.type
_entity.pdbx_description
1 polymer ?
#
loop_
_entity_poly.entity_id
_entity_poly.type
_entity_poly.pdbx_seq_one_letter_code
_entity_poly.pdbx_strand_id
1 'polypeptide(L)'
;MQKSKYSIICILFFFSLYSFSQEKATDSLTYNFSSYVKGADKTKDNTYIRKVNIYKSDISDQIIKYTFLCMDFKFEGPNNVSYIRRVAYVFDEITVLVNPNGKIIDVIKPEDMDKRWQETKEKILLSYSGSAITKYLEQVEETINNKQKLTDFLQSDAMYGLLLKGLSQINNPDQLSKIKVNKKEDLKTITPKSLSKDGKEQFVIKKNTLIKAVKTSESVRYEIDLLPYQE
;
A
#
# COMPACT_ATOMS: atom_id res chain seq x y z
N MET A 1 6.40 -42.03 -32.92
CA MET A 1 6.60 -41.64 -31.50
C MET A 1 7.57 -40.48 -31.43
N GLN A 2 7.07 -39.25 -31.25
CA GLN A 2 7.91 -38.05 -31.14
C GLN A 2 7.32 -37.16 -30.04
N LYS A 3 7.60 -37.51 -28.79
CA LYS A 3 7.32 -36.70 -27.59
C LYS A 3 8.57 -36.77 -26.73
N SER A 4 9.41 -35.74 -26.77
CA SER A 4 10.36 -35.37 -25.69
C SER A 4 11.40 -34.36 -26.20
N LYS A 5 10.97 -33.14 -26.57
CA LYS A 5 11.90 -32.00 -26.69
C LYS A 5 11.31 -30.70 -26.14
N TYR A 6 9.99 -30.52 -26.23
CA TYR A 6 9.33 -29.31 -25.74
C TYR A 6 9.09 -29.24 -24.22
N SER A 7 9.11 -30.38 -23.51
CA SER A 7 8.85 -30.40 -22.06
C SER A 7 10.07 -29.96 -21.23
N ILE A 8 11.29 -30.19 -21.72
CA ILE A 8 12.52 -29.85 -21.00
C ILE A 8 12.85 -28.34 -21.15
N ILE A 9 12.53 -27.76 -22.30
CA ILE A 9 12.73 -26.32 -22.57
C ILE A 9 11.79 -25.45 -21.72
N CYS A 10 10.54 -25.88 -21.49
CA CYS A 10 9.62 -25.15 -20.62
C CYS A 10 10.04 -25.17 -19.15
N ILE A 11 10.63 -26.28 -18.67
CA ILE A 11 11.07 -26.40 -17.27
C ILE A 11 12.34 -25.57 -17.02
N LEU A 12 13.26 -25.50 -17.99
CA LEU A 12 14.47 -24.67 -17.87
C LEU A 12 14.18 -23.17 -17.96
N PHE A 13 13.18 -22.76 -18.75
CA PHE A 13 12.71 -21.35 -18.76
C PHE A 13 11.94 -20.98 -17.49
N PHE A 14 11.15 -21.91 -16.93
CA PHE A 14 10.53 -21.68 -15.63
C PHE A 14 11.56 -21.55 -14.51
N PHE A 15 12.62 -22.37 -14.52
CA PHE A 15 13.69 -22.25 -13.52
C PHE A 15 14.57 -21.01 -13.72
N SER A 16 14.82 -20.55 -14.94
CA SER A 16 15.62 -19.33 -15.14
C SER A 16 14.87 -18.04 -14.77
N LEU A 17 13.55 -17.97 -14.99
CA LEU A 17 12.71 -16.88 -14.51
C LEU A 17 12.51 -16.93 -12.98
N TYR A 18 12.40 -18.12 -12.39
CA TYR A 18 12.31 -18.27 -10.94
C TYR A 18 13.65 -17.98 -10.24
N SER A 19 14.78 -18.20 -10.91
CA SER A 19 16.12 -17.98 -10.35
C SER A 19 16.62 -16.53 -10.48
N PHE A 20 15.96 -15.67 -11.27
CA PHE A 20 16.35 -14.26 -11.43
C PHE A 20 15.61 -13.30 -10.47
N SER A 21 14.66 -13.80 -9.66
CA SER A 21 13.93 -12.99 -8.66
C SER A 21 14.33 -13.28 -7.21
N GLN A 22 15.27 -14.18 -6.95
CA GLN A 22 15.79 -14.41 -5.59
C GLN A 22 16.91 -13.41 -5.28
N GLU A 23 16.64 -12.12 -5.45
CA GLU A 23 17.26 -11.09 -4.62
C GLU A 23 16.79 -11.44 -3.20
N LYS A 24 17.68 -12.04 -2.38
CA LYS A 24 17.40 -12.61 -1.05
C LYS A 24 16.20 -11.91 -0.40
N ALA A 25 15.04 -12.58 -0.36
CA ALA A 25 13.86 -12.00 0.27
C ALA A 25 14.19 -11.74 1.75
N THR A 26 14.46 -10.48 2.07
CA THR A 26 14.42 -9.95 3.43
C THR A 26 13.05 -10.31 4.01
N ASP A 27 12.99 -10.69 5.28
CA ASP A 27 11.75 -11.05 5.99
C ASP A 27 10.60 -10.09 5.60
N SER A 28 9.51 -10.65 5.07
CA SER A 28 8.36 -9.85 4.67
C SER A 28 7.52 -9.50 5.88
N LEU A 29 7.09 -8.24 6.01
CA LEU A 29 6.21 -7.80 7.09
C LEU A 29 4.81 -7.58 6.55
N THR A 30 3.83 -8.12 7.27
CA THR A 30 2.42 -7.94 6.91
C THR A 30 1.77 -6.89 7.78
N TYR A 31 1.04 -5.96 7.16
CA TYR A 31 0.32 -4.89 7.83
C TYR A 31 -1.15 -4.88 7.43
N ASN A 32 -2.00 -4.43 8.35
CA ASN A 32 -3.34 -3.95 8.02
C ASN A 32 -3.31 -2.44 7.85
N PHE A 33 -3.86 -1.94 6.74
CA PHE A 33 -4.11 -0.53 6.46
C PHE A 33 -5.60 -0.29 6.53
N SER A 34 -6.04 0.52 7.48
CA SER A 34 -7.44 0.86 7.71
C SER A 34 -7.67 2.34 7.48
N SER A 35 -8.68 2.67 6.68
CA SER A 35 -9.16 4.05 6.48
C SER A 35 -10.62 4.14 6.89
N TYR A 36 -10.92 5.04 7.82
CA TYR A 36 -12.27 5.33 8.30
C TYR A 36 -12.64 6.73 7.84
N VAL A 37 -13.62 6.85 6.95
CA VAL A 37 -14.07 8.11 6.37
C VAL A 37 -15.47 8.39 6.87
N LYS A 38 -15.61 9.48 7.63
CA LYS A 38 -16.89 9.90 8.21
C LYS A 38 -17.82 10.43 7.13
N GLY A 39 -19.04 9.91 7.09
CA GLY A 39 -20.11 10.42 6.25
C GLY A 39 -20.80 11.63 6.86
N ALA A 40 -21.79 12.18 6.15
CA ALA A 40 -22.65 13.24 6.69
C ALA A 40 -23.38 12.81 7.98
N ASP A 41 -23.61 11.51 8.14
CA ASP A 41 -24.10 10.84 9.34
C ASP A 41 -23.43 9.45 9.46
N LYS A 42 -23.54 8.80 10.63
CA LYS A 42 -22.87 7.52 10.92
C LYS A 42 -23.27 6.38 9.98
N THR A 43 -24.46 6.42 9.38
CA THR A 43 -24.92 5.40 8.43
C THR A 43 -24.20 5.50 7.09
N LYS A 44 -23.48 6.60 6.86
CA LYS A 44 -22.72 6.89 5.65
C LYS A 44 -21.21 6.81 5.84
N ASP A 45 -20.75 6.30 6.97
CA ASP A 45 -19.33 6.06 7.21
C ASP A 45 -18.83 4.97 6.27
N ASN A 46 -17.64 5.17 5.72
CA ASN A 46 -16.96 4.22 4.86
C ASN A 46 -15.70 3.71 5.55
N THR A 47 -15.55 2.40 5.58
CA THR A 47 -14.35 1.73 6.11
C THR A 47 -13.69 0.93 5.00
N TYR A 48 -12.39 1.14 4.84
CA TYR A 48 -11.54 0.43 3.89
C TYR A 48 -10.44 -0.28 4.66
N ILE A 49 -10.27 -1.59 4.48
CA ILE A 49 -9.23 -2.37 5.15
C ILE A 49 -8.46 -3.16 4.10
N ARG A 50 -7.14 -2.97 4.06
CA ARG A 50 -6.21 -3.73 3.20
C ARG A 50 -5.25 -4.52 4.06
N LYS A 51 -5.13 -5.83 3.83
CA LYS A 51 -4.02 -6.63 4.36
C LYS A 51 -2.92 -6.65 3.31
N VAL A 52 -1.74 -6.13 3.63
CA VAL A 52 -0.65 -5.96 2.68
C VAL A 52 0.62 -6.61 3.21
N ASN A 53 1.22 -7.49 2.42
CA ASN A 53 2.56 -7.98 2.66
C ASN A 53 3.57 -7.04 2.01
N ILE A 54 4.67 -6.76 2.70
CA ILE A 54 5.65 -5.75 2.29
C ILE A 54 7.03 -6.39 2.27
N TYR A 55 7.65 -6.33 1.10
CA TYR A 55 9.04 -6.73 0.90
C TYR A 55 9.89 -5.47 0.78
N LYS A 56 11.03 -5.46 1.48
CA LYS A 56 11.99 -4.36 1.47
C LYS A 56 13.33 -4.86 0.94
N SER A 57 13.90 -4.14 -0.01
CA SER A 57 15.31 -4.27 -0.38
C SER A 57 15.98 -2.91 -0.43
N ASP A 58 17.17 -2.81 0.15
CA ASP A 58 17.98 -1.60 0.10
C ASP A 58 18.83 -1.66 -1.17
N ILE A 59 18.60 -0.72 -2.10
CA ILE A 59 19.32 -0.65 -3.37
C ILE A 59 20.62 0.15 -3.18
N SER A 60 20.55 1.22 -2.39
CA SER A 60 21.69 2.03 -1.95
C SER A 60 21.31 2.80 -0.68
N ASP A 61 22.27 3.51 -0.08
CA ASP A 61 22.01 4.37 1.10
C ASP A 61 20.94 5.46 0.84
N GLN A 62 20.65 5.76 -0.42
CA GLN A 62 19.71 6.81 -0.82
C GLN A 62 18.42 6.27 -1.47
N ILE A 63 18.34 4.98 -1.75
CA ILE A 63 17.20 4.38 -2.46
C ILE A 63 16.81 3.06 -1.80
N ILE A 64 15.57 3.03 -1.31
CA ILE A 64 14.95 1.85 -0.73
C ILE A 64 13.83 1.41 -1.67
N LYS A 65 13.82 0.13 -2.05
CA LYS A 65 12.76 -0.49 -2.84
C LYS A 65 11.77 -1.16 -1.90
N TYR A 66 10.49 -0.84 -2.09
CA TYR A 66 9.38 -1.52 -1.44
C TYR A 66 8.48 -2.17 -2.50
N THR A 67 8.16 -3.44 -2.30
CA THR A 67 7.13 -4.13 -3.06
C THR A 67 5.96 -4.42 -2.13
N PHE A 68 4.79 -3.87 -2.47
CA PHE A 68 3.55 -4.04 -1.73
C PHE A 68 2.68 -5.07 -2.43
N LEU A 69 2.24 -6.07 -1.68
CA LEU A 69 1.33 -7.11 -2.13
C LEU A 69 0.05 -7.11 -1.27
N CYS A 70 -1.04 -6.58 -1.79
CA CYS A 70 -2.36 -6.57 -1.18
C CYS A 70 -2.97 -7.98 -1.22
N MET A 71 -2.97 -8.65 -0.07
CA MET A 71 -3.49 -10.01 0.10
C MET A 71 -5.01 -10.05 0.25
N ASP A 72 -5.59 -9.03 0.87
CA ASP A 72 -7.04 -8.93 1.08
C ASP A 72 -7.50 -7.47 1.11
N PHE A 73 -8.74 -7.25 0.67
CA PHE A 73 -9.39 -5.94 0.69
C PHE A 73 -10.85 -6.08 1.12
N LYS A 74 -11.22 -5.29 2.13
CA LYS A 74 -12.59 -5.18 2.64
C LYS A 74 -13.05 -3.73 2.55
N PHE A 75 -14.31 -3.57 2.14
CA PHE A 75 -15.01 -2.30 2.15
C PHE A 75 -16.34 -2.47 2.88
N GLU A 76 -16.63 -1.55 3.79
CA GLU A 76 -17.89 -1.47 4.52
C GLU A 76 -18.44 -0.05 4.39
N GLY A 77 -19.68 0.08 3.91
CA GLY A 77 -20.34 1.36 3.70
C GLY A 77 -21.81 1.19 3.33
N PRO A 78 -22.62 2.27 3.32
CA PRO A 78 -24.07 2.22 3.10
C PRO A 78 -24.48 1.54 1.80
N ASN A 79 -23.66 1.74 0.76
CA ASN A 79 -23.81 1.10 -0.53
C ASN A 79 -22.60 0.19 -0.70
N ASN A 80 -22.59 -0.99 -0.08
CA ASN A 80 -21.49 -1.95 -0.25
C ASN A 80 -21.41 -2.36 -1.74
N VAL A 81 -20.62 -1.61 -2.53
CA VAL A 81 -20.58 -1.81 -3.97
C VAL A 81 -19.41 -2.70 -4.36
N SER A 82 -19.74 -3.84 -4.96
CA SER A 82 -18.77 -4.86 -5.37
C SER A 82 -17.68 -4.32 -6.30
N TYR A 83 -17.96 -3.26 -7.07
CA TYR A 83 -16.97 -2.65 -7.96
C TYR A 83 -15.79 -2.02 -7.22
N ILE A 84 -15.98 -1.50 -5.99
CA ILE A 84 -14.90 -0.86 -5.21
C ILE A 84 -13.79 -1.87 -4.94
N ARG A 85 -14.18 -3.09 -4.53
CA ARG A 85 -13.25 -4.19 -4.31
C ARG A 85 -12.55 -4.61 -5.61
N ARG A 86 -13.26 -4.65 -6.73
CA ARG A 86 -12.66 -4.98 -8.04
C ARG A 86 -11.59 -3.96 -8.43
N VAL A 87 -11.89 -2.66 -8.28
CA VAL A 87 -10.91 -1.59 -8.55
C VAL A 87 -9.72 -1.68 -7.59
N ALA A 88 -9.95 -1.99 -6.31
CA ALA A 88 -8.89 -2.09 -5.32
C ALA A 88 -7.82 -3.15 -5.67
N TYR A 89 -8.21 -4.26 -6.30
CA TYR A 89 -7.29 -5.34 -6.72
C TYR A 89 -6.45 -4.99 -7.96
N VAL A 90 -6.75 -3.90 -8.67
CA VAL A 90 -5.90 -3.44 -9.78
C VAL A 90 -4.54 -2.95 -9.26
N PHE A 91 -4.48 -2.54 -7.99
CA PHE A 91 -3.29 -2.06 -7.30
C PHE A 91 -2.73 -3.09 -6.30
N ASP A 92 -3.07 -4.37 -6.46
CA ASP A 92 -2.69 -5.40 -5.51
C ASP A 92 -1.18 -5.65 -5.45
N GLU A 93 -0.46 -5.43 -6.55
CA GLU A 93 0.99 -5.52 -6.61
C GLU A 93 1.54 -4.21 -7.19
N ILE A 94 2.34 -3.51 -6.38
CA ILE A 94 3.02 -2.29 -6.79
C ILE A 94 4.40 -2.26 -6.16
N THR A 95 5.40 -1.92 -6.96
CA THR A 95 6.75 -1.63 -6.47
C THR A 95 7.02 -0.14 -6.55
N VAL A 96 7.66 0.42 -5.53
CA VAL A 96 8.07 1.83 -5.48
C VAL A 96 9.53 1.95 -5.05
N LEU A 97 10.17 2.99 -5.55
CA LEU A 97 11.47 3.45 -5.05
C LEU A 97 11.23 4.64 -4.14
N VAL A 98 11.87 4.63 -2.98
CA VAL A 98 11.64 5.60 -1.90
C VAL A 98 12.97 6.15 -1.43
N ASN A 99 13.04 7.46 -1.24
CA ASN A 99 14.21 8.10 -0.64
C ASN A 99 14.21 7.96 0.90
N PRO A 100 15.30 8.32 1.60
CA PRO A 100 15.40 8.15 3.06
C PRO A 100 14.37 8.97 3.87
N ASN A 101 13.70 9.94 3.25
CA ASN A 101 12.65 10.75 3.86
C ASN A 101 11.24 10.12 3.74
N GLY A 102 11.12 8.95 3.10
CA GLY A 102 9.84 8.27 2.90
C GLY A 102 9.03 8.82 1.73
N LYS A 103 9.68 9.54 0.80
CA LYS A 103 9.04 10.02 -0.44
C LYS A 103 9.27 9.04 -1.58
N ILE A 104 8.19 8.66 -2.25
CA ILE A 104 8.22 7.89 -3.49
C ILE A 104 8.88 8.76 -4.57
N ILE A 105 9.97 8.26 -5.13
CA ILE A 105 10.69 8.89 -6.25
C ILE A 105 10.38 8.21 -7.58
N ASP A 106 9.95 6.95 -7.55
CA ASP A 106 9.53 6.22 -8.74
C ASP A 106 8.51 5.11 -8.41
N VAL A 107 7.71 4.74 -9.41
CA VAL A 107 6.72 3.67 -9.35
C VAL A 107 6.98 2.70 -10.50
N ILE A 108 7.15 1.42 -10.15
CA ILE A 108 7.34 0.32 -11.10
C ILE A 108 6.02 -0.47 -11.11
N LYS A 109 5.23 -0.26 -12.16
CA LYS A 109 3.99 -1.02 -12.40
C LYS A 109 4.34 -2.46 -12.79
N PRO A 110 3.57 -3.46 -12.34
CA PRO A 110 3.69 -4.80 -12.92
C PRO A 110 3.21 -4.75 -14.38
N GLU A 111 3.79 -5.62 -15.22
CA GLU A 111 3.56 -5.63 -16.68
C GLU A 111 2.08 -5.82 -17.04
N ASP A 112 1.31 -6.49 -16.18
CA ASP A 112 -0.07 -6.85 -16.41
C ASP A 112 -1.10 -5.84 -15.86
N MET A 113 -0.66 -4.77 -15.17
CA MET A 113 -1.55 -3.83 -14.47
C MET A 113 -2.58 -3.20 -15.42
N ASP A 114 -2.11 -2.75 -16.60
CA ASP A 114 -2.96 -2.07 -17.57
C ASP A 114 -4.00 -3.03 -18.16
N LYS A 115 -3.62 -4.30 -18.37
CA LYS A 115 -4.55 -5.36 -18.80
C LYS A 115 -5.58 -5.66 -17.71
N ARG A 116 -5.16 -5.82 -16.45
CA ARG A 116 -6.07 -6.04 -15.31
C ARG A 116 -7.05 -4.90 -15.13
N TRP A 117 -6.60 -3.67 -15.38
CA TRP A 117 -7.47 -2.50 -15.38
C TRP A 117 -8.56 -2.58 -16.45
N GLN A 118 -8.19 -2.83 -17.71
CA GLN A 118 -9.18 -2.90 -18.80
C GLN A 118 -10.22 -4.00 -18.57
N GLU A 119 -9.78 -5.20 -18.18
CA GLU A 119 -10.71 -6.30 -17.85
C GLU A 119 -11.62 -5.96 -16.66
N THR A 120 -11.10 -5.24 -15.66
CA THR A 120 -11.87 -4.81 -14.50
C THR A 120 -12.91 -3.75 -14.89
N LYS A 121 -12.51 -2.76 -15.69
CA LYS A 121 -13.37 -1.70 -16.21
C LYS A 121 -14.53 -2.29 -17.02
N GLU A 122 -14.25 -3.21 -17.94
CA GLU A 122 -15.27 -3.91 -18.72
C GLU A 122 -16.27 -4.67 -17.82
N LYS A 123 -15.76 -5.48 -16.87
CA LYS A 123 -16.61 -6.24 -15.94
C LYS A 123 -17.52 -5.33 -15.10
N ILE A 124 -17.04 -4.17 -14.68
CA ILE A 124 -17.84 -3.19 -13.94
C ILE A 124 -18.92 -2.61 -14.84
N LEU A 125 -18.59 -2.19 -16.07
CA LEU A 125 -19.54 -1.60 -17.00
C LEU A 125 -20.64 -2.56 -17.48
N LEU A 126 -20.42 -3.88 -17.39
CA LEU A 126 -21.48 -4.88 -17.63
C LEU A 126 -22.55 -4.90 -16.54
N SER A 127 -22.20 -4.54 -15.31
CA SER A 127 -23.10 -4.63 -14.13
C SER A 127 -23.58 -3.28 -13.63
N TYR A 128 -22.90 -2.21 -14.00
CA TYR A 128 -23.14 -0.85 -13.51
C TYR A 128 -23.16 0.13 -14.66
N SER A 129 -24.16 1.00 -14.68
CA SER A 129 -24.31 2.06 -15.70
C SER A 129 -24.61 3.41 -15.05
N GLY A 130 -24.41 4.48 -15.81
CA GLY A 130 -24.66 5.86 -15.37
C GLY A 130 -23.39 6.71 -15.29
N SER A 131 -23.58 8.03 -15.38
CA SER A 131 -22.47 8.98 -15.48
C SER A 131 -21.55 8.99 -14.26
N ALA A 132 -22.06 8.67 -13.07
CA ALA A 132 -21.26 8.63 -11.85
C ALA A 132 -20.21 7.50 -11.89
N ILE A 133 -20.60 6.28 -12.29
CA ILE A 133 -19.66 5.15 -12.37
C ILE A 133 -18.68 5.36 -13.53
N THR A 134 -19.13 5.86 -14.68
CA THR A 134 -18.25 6.15 -15.82
C THR A 134 -17.16 7.15 -15.44
N LYS A 135 -17.52 8.28 -14.83
CA LYS A 135 -16.55 9.29 -14.36
C LYS A 135 -15.58 8.74 -13.33
N TYR A 136 -16.06 7.88 -12.42
CA TYR A 136 -15.18 7.24 -11.44
C TYR A 136 -14.15 6.33 -12.12
N LEU A 137 -14.57 5.50 -13.09
CA LEU A 137 -13.65 4.63 -13.82
C LEU A 137 -12.65 5.45 -14.66
N GLU A 138 -13.08 6.54 -15.27
CA GLU A 138 -12.18 7.46 -16.00
C GLU A 138 -11.11 8.06 -15.07
N GLN A 139 -11.47 8.46 -13.85
CA GLN A 139 -10.52 8.98 -12.86
C GLN A 139 -9.49 7.92 -12.43
N VAL A 140 -9.93 6.67 -12.28
CA VAL A 140 -9.02 5.55 -11.97
C VAL A 140 -8.07 5.30 -13.13
N GLU A 141 -8.58 5.26 -14.36
CA GLU A 141 -7.78 5.08 -15.57
C GLU A 141 -6.74 6.20 -15.73
N GLU A 142 -7.14 7.45 -15.51
CA GLU A 142 -6.25 8.59 -15.54
C GLU A 142 -5.14 8.48 -14.48
N THR A 143 -5.48 7.97 -13.29
CA THR A 143 -4.50 7.72 -12.22
C THR A 143 -3.49 6.66 -12.64
N ILE A 144 -3.92 5.55 -13.25
CA ILE A 144 -3.05 4.44 -13.68
C ILE A 144 -2.12 4.86 -14.82
N ASN A 145 -2.62 5.67 -15.75
CA ASN A 145 -1.90 6.08 -16.95
C ASN A 145 -0.97 7.29 -16.73
N ASN A 146 -1.16 8.04 -15.65
CA ASN A 146 -0.33 9.20 -15.33
C ASN A 146 0.60 8.89 -14.14
N LYS A 147 1.91 8.80 -14.42
CA LYS A 147 2.93 8.48 -13.41
C LYS A 147 2.91 9.39 -12.18
N GLN A 148 2.66 10.69 -12.35
CA GLN A 148 2.59 11.62 -11.22
C GLN A 148 1.34 11.35 -10.38
N LYS A 149 0.17 11.18 -11.02
CA LYS A 149 -1.08 10.85 -10.32
C LYS A 149 -0.99 9.52 -9.58
N LEU A 150 -0.39 8.51 -10.20
CA LEU A 150 -0.13 7.22 -9.55
C LEU A 150 0.77 7.38 -8.33
N THR A 151 1.88 8.12 -8.47
CA THR A 151 2.80 8.42 -7.36
C THR A 151 2.05 9.14 -6.23
N ASP A 152 1.27 10.19 -6.53
CA ASP A 152 0.52 10.95 -5.54
C ASP A 152 -0.53 10.10 -4.82
N PHE A 153 -1.24 9.24 -5.58
CA PHE A 153 -2.20 8.29 -5.03
C PHE A 153 -1.52 7.31 -4.06
N LEU A 154 -0.41 6.69 -4.45
CA LEU A 154 0.34 5.74 -3.61
C LEU A 154 0.98 6.43 -2.39
N GLN A 155 1.40 7.69 -2.55
CA GLN A 155 1.99 8.52 -1.50
C GLN A 155 0.95 9.06 -0.51
N SER A 156 -0.35 8.92 -0.79
CA SER A 156 -1.42 9.34 0.11
C SER A 156 -1.45 8.50 1.41
N ASP A 157 -1.96 9.07 2.49
CA ASP A 157 -2.09 8.37 3.78
C ASP A 157 -3.08 7.20 3.70
N ALA A 158 -4.04 7.24 2.77
CA ALA A 158 -4.99 6.17 2.51
C ALA A 158 -4.36 4.93 1.85
N MET A 159 -3.20 5.12 1.20
CA MET A 159 -2.41 4.06 0.57
C MET A 159 -1.16 3.79 1.42
N TYR A 160 0.04 4.16 0.95
CA TYR A 160 1.30 3.79 1.60
C TYR A 160 2.03 4.96 2.25
N GLY A 161 1.53 6.19 2.08
CA GLY A 161 2.19 7.41 2.56
C GLY A 161 2.46 7.42 4.06
N LEU A 162 1.46 7.06 4.86
CA LEU A 162 1.59 7.04 6.32
C LEU A 162 2.60 5.98 6.78
N LEU A 163 2.64 4.82 6.13
CA LEU A 163 3.65 3.79 6.41
C LEU A 163 5.04 4.32 6.09
N LEU A 164 5.26 4.82 4.88
CA LEU A 164 6.57 5.27 4.42
C LEU A 164 7.09 6.42 5.26
N LYS A 165 6.20 7.32 5.72
CA LYS A 165 6.54 8.37 6.69
C LYS A 165 6.96 7.77 8.03
N GLY A 166 6.22 6.79 8.55
CA GLY A 166 6.58 6.11 9.80
C GLY A 166 7.92 5.37 9.72
N LEU A 167 8.19 4.68 8.60
CA LEU A 167 9.46 4.00 8.34
C LEU A 167 10.61 4.99 8.21
N SER A 168 10.40 6.16 7.60
CA SER A 168 11.46 7.18 7.53
C SER A 168 11.83 7.73 8.91
N GLN A 169 10.90 7.80 9.87
CA GLN A 169 11.21 8.20 11.26
C GLN A 169 12.16 7.24 11.99
N ILE A 170 12.27 5.99 11.54
CA ILE A 170 13.16 5.01 12.14
C ILE A 170 14.63 5.38 11.87
N ASN A 171 14.91 5.73 10.61
CA ASN A 171 16.26 6.03 10.15
C ASN A 171 16.61 7.52 10.26
N ASN A 172 15.61 8.39 10.03
CA ASN A 172 15.72 9.84 9.99
C ASN A 172 14.58 10.46 10.83
N PRO A 173 14.64 10.34 12.17
CA PRO A 173 13.61 10.93 13.03
C PRO A 173 13.52 12.44 12.77
N ASP A 174 12.33 12.92 12.50
CA ASP A 174 12.07 14.35 12.31
C ASP A 174 12.48 15.09 13.59
N GLN A 175 13.39 16.05 13.46
CA GLN A 175 13.94 16.84 14.56
C GLN A 175 12.85 17.62 15.32
N LEU A 176 11.69 17.84 14.69
CA LEU A 176 10.55 18.52 15.30
C LEU A 176 9.63 17.57 16.07
N SER A 177 9.81 16.25 15.98
CA SER A 177 8.93 15.28 16.66
C SER A 177 9.14 15.24 18.17
N LYS A 178 8.04 15.06 18.91
CA LYS A 178 8.10 14.67 20.33
C LYS A 178 8.29 13.14 20.39
N ILE A 179 9.33 12.69 21.09
CA ILE A 179 9.65 11.26 21.21
C ILE A 179 9.51 10.83 22.67
N LYS A 180 8.67 9.83 22.93
CA LYS A 180 8.56 9.14 24.21
C LYS A 180 9.19 7.76 24.09
N VAL A 181 10.11 7.41 25.00
CA VAL A 181 10.85 6.14 24.96
C VAL A 181 10.53 5.32 26.22
N ASN A 182 10.03 4.10 26.02
CA ASN A 182 9.98 3.06 27.06
C ASN A 182 11.17 2.11 26.87
N LYS A 183 12.23 2.31 27.66
CA LYS A 183 13.47 1.53 27.58
C LYS A 183 13.28 0.05 27.95
N LYS A 184 12.31 -0.28 28.82
CA LYS A 184 12.08 -1.67 29.27
C LYS A 184 11.53 -2.55 28.16
N GLU A 185 10.74 -1.97 27.25
CA GLU A 185 10.06 -2.69 26.17
C GLU A 185 10.69 -2.43 24.78
N ASP A 186 11.76 -1.62 24.76
CA ASP A 186 12.37 -1.05 23.55
C ASP A 186 11.34 -0.44 22.59
N LEU A 187 10.43 0.34 23.16
CA LEU A 187 9.30 0.96 22.46
C LEU A 187 9.49 2.47 22.39
N LYS A 188 9.38 3.02 21.20
CA LYS A 188 9.46 4.45 20.90
C LYS A 188 8.12 4.91 20.32
N THR A 189 7.53 5.93 20.92
CA THR A 189 6.36 6.62 20.38
C THR A 189 6.79 7.98 19.87
N ILE A 190 6.55 8.24 18.59
CA ILE A 190 6.90 9.48 17.90
C ILE A 190 5.61 10.22 17.57
N THR A 191 5.55 11.50 17.92
CA THR A 191 4.43 12.40 17.62
C THR A 191 4.98 13.64 16.92
N PRO A 192 4.82 13.76 15.59
CA PRO A 192 5.26 14.92 14.85
C PRO A 192 4.60 16.21 15.36
N LYS A 193 5.35 17.32 15.46
CA LYS A 193 4.79 18.63 15.88
C LYS A 193 3.87 19.25 14.83
N SER A 194 3.99 18.82 13.58
CA SER A 194 3.29 19.38 12.43
C SER A 194 1.97 18.67 12.18
N LEU A 195 0.93 19.05 12.91
CA LEU A 195 -0.44 18.96 12.41
C LEU A 195 -1.22 20.17 12.92
N SER A 196 -2.17 20.64 12.11
CA SER A 196 -3.16 21.66 12.46
C SER A 196 -3.79 21.35 13.84
N LYS A 197 -4.47 22.34 14.45
CA LYS A 197 -5.11 22.20 15.78
C LYS A 197 -5.94 20.91 15.95
N ASP A 198 -6.46 20.35 14.84
CA ASP A 198 -7.42 19.25 14.82
C ASP A 198 -6.83 17.91 14.34
N GLY A 199 -5.60 17.92 13.82
CA GLY A 199 -4.92 16.73 13.33
C GLY A 199 -4.05 16.07 14.40
N LYS A 200 -4.12 14.73 14.54
CA LYS A 200 -3.20 13.96 15.38
C LYS A 200 -2.49 12.89 14.56
N GLU A 201 -1.19 12.76 14.72
CA GLU A 201 -0.38 11.74 14.06
C GLU A 201 0.60 11.13 15.04
N GLN A 202 0.73 9.81 15.00
CA GLN A 202 1.55 9.04 15.92
C GLN A 202 2.13 7.81 15.24
N PHE A 203 3.39 7.53 15.55
CA PHE A 203 4.08 6.30 15.17
C PHE A 203 4.55 5.57 16.42
N VAL A 204 4.41 4.26 16.43
CA VAL A 204 4.92 3.39 17.48
C VAL A 204 5.90 2.42 16.84
N ILE A 205 7.14 2.44 17.32
CA ILE A 205 8.26 1.66 16.81
C ILE A 205 8.78 0.78 17.94
N LYS A 206 9.03 -0.50 17.65
CA LYS A 206 9.63 -1.44 18.58
C LYS A 206 10.79 -2.14 17.89
N LYS A 207 11.99 -2.16 18.48
CA LYS A 207 13.18 -2.82 17.89
C LYS A 207 13.42 -2.48 16.42
N ASN A 208 13.30 -1.20 16.05
CA ASN A 208 13.48 -0.73 14.67
C ASN A 208 12.39 -1.19 13.67
N THR A 209 11.25 -1.69 14.16
CA THR A 209 10.08 -2.05 13.36
C THR A 209 8.92 -1.13 13.69
N LEU A 210 8.26 -0.57 12.66
CA LEU A 210 7.02 0.17 12.85
C LEU A 210 5.92 -0.82 13.23
N ILE A 211 5.37 -0.72 14.43
CA ILE A 211 4.30 -1.62 14.88
C ILE A 211 2.91 -1.01 14.71
N LYS A 212 2.81 0.33 14.78
CA LYS A 212 1.56 1.06 14.58
C LYS A 212 1.82 2.45 14.03
N ALA A 213 0.98 2.91 13.10
CA ALA A 213 0.89 4.30 12.71
C ALA A 213 -0.58 4.75 12.73
N VAL A 214 -0.85 5.94 13.25
CA VAL A 214 -2.20 6.51 13.27
C VAL A 214 -2.13 7.95 12.82
N LYS A 215 -3.07 8.33 11.96
CA LYS A 215 -3.33 9.73 11.63
C LYS A 215 -4.82 10.00 11.67
N THR A 216 -5.24 11.09 12.30
CA THR A 216 -6.65 11.45 12.47
C THR A 216 -6.84 12.93 12.15
N SER A 217 -7.91 13.22 11.42
CA SER A 217 -8.49 14.54 11.21
C SER A 217 -9.98 14.52 11.60
N GLU A 218 -10.70 15.62 11.39
CA GLU A 218 -12.13 15.70 11.72
C GLU A 218 -13.00 14.65 11.00
N SER A 219 -12.66 14.33 9.76
CA SER A 219 -13.46 13.49 8.87
C SER A 219 -12.81 12.17 8.49
N VAL A 220 -11.51 11.98 8.74
CA VAL A 220 -10.80 10.77 8.34
C VAL A 220 -9.84 10.28 9.43
N ARG A 221 -9.77 8.97 9.61
CA ARG A 221 -8.76 8.29 10.41
C ARG A 221 -8.08 7.20 9.59
N TYR A 222 -6.75 7.22 9.60
CA TYR A 222 -5.89 6.21 9.03
C TYR A 222 -5.20 5.45 10.14
N GLU A 223 -5.20 4.13 10.06
CA GLU A 223 -4.48 3.24 10.97
C GLU A 223 -3.69 2.22 10.18
N ILE A 224 -2.44 2.01 10.60
CA ILE A 224 -1.60 0.94 10.09
C ILE A 224 -1.15 0.14 11.29
N ASP A 225 -1.42 -1.16 11.28
CA ASP A 225 -1.03 -2.08 12.35
C ASP A 225 -0.22 -3.23 11.77
N LEU A 226 0.96 -3.47 12.36
CA LEU A 226 1.75 -4.67 12.05
C LEU A 226 0.98 -5.90 12.53
N LEU A 227 0.81 -6.86 11.64
CA LEU A 227 0.24 -8.15 11.99
C LEU A 227 1.33 -9.09 12.52
N PRO A 228 1.02 -9.95 13.49
CA PRO A 228 1.92 -11.02 13.86
C PRO A 228 2.19 -11.92 12.64
N TYR A 229 3.41 -12.42 12.53
CA TYR A 229 3.76 -13.41 11.53
C TYR A 229 2.80 -14.59 11.67
N GLN A 230 2.03 -14.89 10.62
CA GLN A 230 1.20 -16.08 10.55
C GLN A 230 2.05 -17.14 9.85
N GLU A 231 2.46 -18.16 10.62
CA GLU A 231 3.13 -19.36 10.10
C GLU A 231 2.27 -20.09 9.05
#